data_AF-A0A7C5NY16-F1
#
_entry.id   AF-A0A7C5NY16-F1
#
_cell.length_a   1.000
_cell.length_b   1.000
_cell.length_c   1.000
_cell.angle_alpha   90.00
_cell.angle_beta   90.00
_cell.angle_gamma   90.00
#
_symmetry.space_group_name_H-M   'P 1'
#
loop_
_entity.id
_entity.type
_entity.pdbx_description
1 polymer ?
#
loop_
_entity_poly.entity_id
_entity_poly.type
_entity_poly.pdbx_seq_one_letter_code
_entity_poly.pdbx_strand_id
1 'polypeptide(L)'
;AFAAADPYRAATHNKGILNGIDAVVIATGNDWRAVEAGAHAYAARSGRYTSLSEWRRGEGGSLEGMLEMPLAIGTVGGATRVHPLASVCLKIMQTKSAGELAEVTIAVGLAQNLAALRALATEGIQRGHMRLHARQIAIAAGAQGELIDRVASQLVAEGEIQLRRAEELVRKMQG
;
A
#
# COMPACT_ATOMS: atom_id res chain seq x y z
N ALA A 1 -13.42 9.75 -2.19
CA ALA A 1 -13.46 11.23 -2.18
C ALA A 1 -12.07 11.86 -2.29
N PHE A 2 -11.17 11.74 -1.29
CA PHE A 2 -9.88 12.46 -1.31
C PHE A 2 -8.98 12.12 -2.51
N ALA A 3 -8.76 10.84 -2.81
CA ALA A 3 -7.95 10.44 -3.97
C ALA A 3 -8.56 10.85 -5.32
N ALA A 4 -9.89 10.97 -5.42
CA ALA A 4 -10.53 11.47 -6.64
C ALA A 4 -10.39 12.99 -6.79
N ALA A 5 -10.25 13.71 -5.68
CA ALA A 5 -10.20 15.16 -5.62
C ALA A 5 -8.78 15.74 -5.65
N ASP A 6 -7.72 14.94 -5.50
CA ASP A 6 -6.33 15.43 -5.45
C ASP A 6 -5.38 14.46 -6.19
N PRO A 7 -4.67 14.89 -7.26
CA PRO A 7 -3.76 14.02 -8.00
C PRO A 7 -2.57 13.54 -7.18
N TYR A 8 -2.11 14.32 -6.18
CA TYR A 8 -1.04 13.88 -5.26
C TYR A 8 -1.49 12.68 -4.44
N ARG A 9 -2.74 12.71 -3.96
CA ARG A 9 -3.33 11.56 -3.28
C ARG A 9 -3.65 10.42 -4.23
N ALA A 10 -4.14 10.71 -5.44
CA ALA A 10 -4.41 9.72 -6.47
C ALA A 10 -3.18 8.89 -6.81
N ALA A 11 -2.01 9.52 -6.95
CA ALA A 11 -0.75 8.83 -7.25
C ALA A 11 -0.43 7.79 -6.16
N THR A 12 -0.48 8.20 -4.89
CA THR A 12 -0.24 7.29 -3.76
C THR A 12 -1.29 6.19 -3.67
N HIS A 13 -2.56 6.52 -3.99
CA HIS A 13 -3.68 5.57 -3.99
C HIS A 13 -3.51 4.49 -5.07
N ASN A 14 -3.19 4.90 -6.30
CA ASN A 14 -2.98 4.00 -7.43
C ASN A 14 -1.71 3.16 -7.25
N LYS A 15 -0.64 3.75 -6.71
CA LYS A 15 0.56 3.00 -6.30
C LYS A 15 0.21 1.87 -5.33
N GLY A 16 -0.70 2.12 -4.39
CA GLY A 16 -1.19 1.11 -3.45
C GLY A 16 -1.91 -0.06 -4.12
N ILE A 17 -2.70 0.20 -5.17
CA ILE A 17 -3.33 -0.85 -6.00
C ILE A 17 -2.25 -1.67 -6.71
N LEU A 18 -1.30 -0.98 -7.34
CA LEU A 18 -0.27 -1.58 -8.18
C LEU A 18 0.74 -2.42 -7.39
N ASN A 19 0.97 -2.11 -6.11
CA ASN A 19 1.71 -3.01 -5.20
C ASN A 19 1.18 -4.46 -5.22
N GLY A 20 -0.14 -4.64 -5.31
CA GLY A 20 -0.76 -5.97 -5.35
C GLY A 20 -0.78 -6.56 -6.76
N ILE A 21 -1.14 -5.75 -7.76
CA ILE A 21 -1.19 -6.15 -9.16
C ILE A 21 0.19 -6.62 -9.64
N ASP A 22 1.22 -5.81 -9.44
CA ASP A 22 2.58 -6.10 -9.90
C ASP A 22 3.13 -7.39 -9.28
N ALA A 23 2.77 -7.69 -8.02
CA ALA A 23 3.17 -8.92 -7.38
C ALA A 23 2.63 -10.16 -8.12
N VAL A 24 1.35 -10.13 -8.54
CA VAL A 24 0.74 -11.21 -9.34
C VAL A 24 1.34 -11.25 -10.75
N VAL A 25 1.50 -10.08 -11.38
CA VAL A 25 2.05 -9.95 -12.73
C VAL A 25 3.48 -10.50 -12.80
N ILE A 26 4.34 -10.16 -11.84
CA ILE A 26 5.70 -10.69 -11.73
C ILE A 26 5.69 -12.19 -11.46
N ALA A 27 4.89 -12.65 -10.49
CA ALA A 27 4.81 -14.07 -10.13
C ALA A 27 4.35 -14.95 -11.30
N THR A 28 3.56 -14.41 -12.22
CA THR A 28 3.08 -15.13 -13.42
C THR A 28 3.95 -14.92 -14.65
N GLY A 29 5.05 -14.17 -14.55
CA GLY A 29 5.96 -13.92 -15.66
C GLY A 29 5.41 -12.97 -16.73
N ASN A 30 4.45 -12.12 -16.37
CA ASN A 30 3.88 -11.08 -17.23
C ASN A 30 4.66 -9.76 -17.13
N ASP A 31 4.45 -8.85 -18.09
CA ASP A 31 5.14 -7.56 -18.13
C ASP A 31 4.42 -6.51 -17.26
N TRP A 32 4.98 -6.22 -16.09
CA TRP A 32 4.40 -5.21 -15.18
C TRP A 32 4.51 -3.78 -15.72
N ARG A 33 5.49 -3.47 -16.58
CA ARG A 33 5.64 -2.12 -17.15
C ARG A 33 4.49 -1.82 -18.10
N ALA A 34 4.06 -2.82 -18.89
CA ALA A 34 2.91 -2.68 -19.77
C ALA A 34 1.60 -2.46 -18.99
N VAL A 35 1.43 -3.19 -17.88
CA VAL A 35 0.28 -3.05 -16.98
C VAL A 35 0.28 -1.67 -16.32
N GLU A 36 1.40 -1.26 -15.72
CA GLU A 36 1.60 0.05 -15.07
C GLU A 36 1.31 1.22 -16.03
N ALA A 37 1.87 1.19 -17.23
CA ALA A 37 1.65 2.24 -18.24
C ALA A 37 0.17 2.36 -18.62
N GLY A 38 -0.50 1.23 -18.86
CA GLY A 38 -1.93 1.20 -19.16
C GLY A 38 -2.79 1.69 -17.99
N ALA A 39 -2.46 1.27 -16.76
CA ALA A 39 -3.14 1.69 -15.54
C ALA A 39 -3.08 3.21 -15.36
N HIS A 40 -1.87 3.76 -15.37
CA HIS A 40 -1.64 5.17 -15.10
C HIS A 40 -2.17 6.07 -16.22
N ALA A 41 -2.10 5.64 -17.49
CA ALA A 41 -2.75 6.34 -18.59
C ALA A 41 -4.28 6.34 -18.44
N TYR A 42 -4.87 5.18 -18.08
CA TYR A 42 -6.32 5.05 -17.89
C TYR A 42 -6.84 5.90 -16.71
N ALA A 43 -6.04 6.06 -15.65
CA ALA A 43 -6.33 6.94 -14.53
C ALA A 43 -6.44 8.43 -14.92
N ALA A 44 -5.93 8.83 -16.08
CA ALA A 44 -6.02 10.20 -16.59
C ALA A 44 -6.99 10.37 -17.76
N ARG A 45 -7.77 9.34 -18.12
CA ARG A 45 -8.64 9.32 -19.32
C ARG A 45 -9.69 10.42 -19.38
N SER A 46 -10.07 11.02 -18.26
CA SER A 46 -11.03 12.11 -18.16
C SER A 46 -10.39 13.51 -18.23
N GLY A 47 -9.10 13.60 -18.58
CA GLY A 47 -8.35 14.86 -18.64
C GLY A 47 -7.68 15.26 -17.32
N ARG A 48 -7.88 14.50 -16.25
CA ARG A 48 -7.21 14.69 -14.96
C ARG A 48 -6.91 13.35 -14.32
N TYR A 49 -5.67 13.20 -13.84
CA TYR A 49 -5.25 12.00 -13.12
C TYR A 49 -6.05 11.84 -11.81
N THR A 50 -6.70 10.69 -11.66
CA THR A 50 -7.61 10.37 -10.54
C THR A 50 -7.41 8.93 -10.05
N SER A 51 -8.15 8.52 -9.01
CA SER A 51 -8.13 7.14 -8.50
C SER A 51 -8.68 6.14 -9.52
N LEU A 52 -8.02 4.99 -9.63
CA LEU A 52 -8.50 3.86 -10.45
C LEU A 52 -9.68 3.10 -9.82
N SER A 53 -9.81 3.18 -8.50
CA SER A 53 -10.90 2.55 -7.76
C SER A 53 -11.91 3.56 -7.21
N GLU A 54 -13.13 3.07 -7.05
CA GLU A 54 -14.24 3.76 -6.41
C GLU A 54 -14.68 3.00 -5.18
N TRP A 55 -15.00 3.74 -4.11
CA TRP A 55 -15.54 3.20 -2.87
C TRP A 55 -16.79 3.99 -2.50
N ARG A 56 -17.90 3.28 -2.25
CA ARG A 56 -19.18 3.88 -1.89
C ARG A 56 -19.88 3.08 -0.81
N ARG A 57 -20.85 3.70 -0.14
CA ARG A 57 -21.77 3.00 0.75
C ARG A 57 -22.85 2.34 -0.11
N GLY A 58 -22.95 1.02 -0.01
CA GLY A 58 -23.98 0.23 -0.67
C GLY A 58 -25.29 0.19 0.09
N GLU A 59 -26.25 -0.56 -0.45
CA GLU A 59 -27.52 -0.84 0.23
C GLU A 59 -27.29 -1.56 1.56
N GLY A 60 -28.13 -1.27 2.57
CA GLY A 60 -27.98 -1.84 3.91
C GLY A 60 -26.74 -1.36 4.69
N GLY A 61 -25.96 -0.42 4.13
CA GLY A 61 -24.78 0.13 4.79
C GLY A 61 -23.49 -0.67 4.59
N SER A 62 -23.45 -1.58 3.62
CA SER A 62 -22.22 -2.23 3.18
C SER A 62 -21.23 -1.23 2.58
N LEU A 63 -19.96 -1.61 2.51
CA LEU A 63 -18.93 -0.88 1.78
C LEU A 63 -18.70 -1.59 0.43
N GLU A 64 -18.98 -0.90 -0.67
CA GLU A 64 -18.83 -1.41 -2.03
C GLU A 64 -17.59 -0.78 -2.68
N GLY A 65 -16.74 -1.64 -3.26
CA GLY A 65 -15.53 -1.24 -3.98
C GLY A 65 -15.57 -1.68 -5.43
N MET A 66 -15.14 -0.81 -6.33
CA MET A 66 -15.00 -1.10 -7.76
C MET A 66 -13.59 -0.70 -8.21
N LEU A 67 -12.97 -1.49 -9.08
CA LEU A 67 -11.71 -1.17 -9.74
C LEU A 67 -11.82 -1.57 -11.20
N GLU A 68 -11.54 -0.63 -12.09
CA GLU A 68 -11.49 -0.88 -13.53
C GLU A 68 -10.20 -0.27 -14.10
N MET A 69 -9.46 -1.08 -14.86
CA MET A 69 -8.29 -0.63 -15.61
C MET A 69 -7.93 -1.60 -16.74
N PRO A 70 -7.22 -1.15 -17.78
CA PRO A 70 -6.66 -2.03 -18.79
C PRO A 70 -5.70 -3.02 -18.16
N LEU A 71 -5.81 -4.30 -18.52
CA LEU A 71 -4.93 -5.34 -18.05
C LEU A 71 -4.50 -6.25 -19.21
N ALA A 72 -3.32 -5.96 -19.77
CA ALA A 72 -2.73 -6.76 -20.85
C ALA A 72 -1.85 -7.86 -20.26
N ILE A 73 -2.44 -9.03 -19.99
CA ILE A 73 -1.73 -10.19 -19.44
C ILE A 73 -2.05 -11.47 -20.21
N GLY A 74 -1.20 -12.48 -20.08
CA GLY A 74 -1.36 -13.77 -20.72
C GLY A 74 -1.02 -14.95 -19.82
N THR A 75 -1.58 -16.10 -20.16
CA THR A 75 -1.22 -17.42 -19.60
C THR A 75 -0.29 -18.21 -20.53
N VAL A 76 -0.01 -17.67 -21.72
CA VAL A 76 0.82 -18.28 -22.77
C VAL A 76 1.72 -17.22 -23.40
N GLY A 77 3.00 -17.54 -23.58
CA GLY A 77 3.97 -16.69 -24.30
C GLY A 77 4.91 -15.89 -23.38
N GLY A 78 6.09 -15.53 -23.90
CA GLY A 78 7.11 -14.82 -23.12
C GLY A 78 7.65 -15.64 -21.94
N ALA A 79 7.95 -14.97 -20.82
CA ALA A 79 8.51 -15.60 -19.63
C ALA A 79 7.53 -16.55 -18.90
N THR A 80 6.22 -16.46 -19.16
CA THR A 80 5.19 -17.32 -18.53
C THR A 80 5.44 -18.82 -18.74
N ARG A 81 6.00 -19.21 -19.90
CA ARG A 81 6.37 -20.61 -20.23
C ARG A 81 7.83 -20.96 -19.93
N VAL A 82 8.72 -19.97 -19.98
CA VAL A 82 10.17 -20.19 -19.86
C VAL A 82 10.59 -20.23 -18.39
N HIS A 83 9.96 -19.42 -17.54
CA HIS A 83 10.29 -19.35 -16.12
C HIS A 83 9.55 -20.45 -15.34
N PRO A 84 10.24 -21.44 -14.75
CA PRO A 84 9.60 -22.58 -14.10
C PRO A 84 8.64 -22.17 -12.97
N LEU A 85 9.01 -21.17 -12.16
CA LEU A 85 8.13 -20.67 -11.09
C LEU A 85 6.85 -19.99 -11.60
N ALA A 86 6.87 -19.34 -12.77
CA ALA A 86 5.67 -18.72 -13.32
C ALA A 86 4.61 -19.79 -13.65
N SER A 87 5.05 -20.91 -14.22
CA SER A 87 4.19 -22.07 -14.47
C SER A 87 3.67 -22.70 -13.16
N VAL A 88 4.47 -22.72 -12.09
CA VAL A 88 4.02 -23.18 -10.77
C VAL A 88 2.96 -22.23 -10.18
N CYS A 89 3.18 -20.91 -10.23
CA CYS A 89 2.22 -19.93 -9.75
C CYS A 89 0.87 -20.02 -10.49
N LEU A 90 0.88 -20.18 -11.82
CA LEU A 90 -0.35 -20.39 -12.61
C LEU A 90 -1.07 -21.70 -12.21
N LYS A 91 -0.33 -22.77 -11.92
CA LYS A 91 -0.91 -24.03 -11.43
C LYS A 91 -1.52 -23.89 -10.03
N ILE A 92 -0.87 -23.16 -9.13
CA ILE A 92 -1.38 -22.88 -7.78
C ILE A 92 -2.69 -22.08 -7.85
N MET A 93 -2.75 -21.06 -8.71
CA MET A 93 -3.95 -20.23 -8.86
C MET A 93 -5.09 -20.91 -9.62
N GLN A 94 -4.80 -21.99 -10.36
CA GLN A 94 -5.78 -22.77 -11.14
C GLN A 94 -6.56 -21.95 -12.20
N THR A 95 -6.01 -20.83 -12.65
CA THR A 95 -6.59 -20.01 -13.72
C THR A 95 -6.52 -20.72 -15.06
N LYS A 96 -7.64 -20.82 -15.76
CA LYS A 96 -7.78 -21.56 -17.02
C LYS A 96 -7.63 -20.67 -18.25
N SER A 97 -7.77 -19.36 -18.09
CA SER A 97 -7.69 -18.38 -19.18
C SER A 97 -6.98 -17.11 -18.74
N ALA A 98 -6.55 -16.30 -19.71
CA ALA A 98 -6.03 -14.96 -19.43
C ALA A 98 -7.10 -14.04 -18.80
N GLY A 99 -8.38 -14.25 -19.13
CA GLY A 99 -9.49 -13.53 -18.52
C GLY A 99 -9.64 -13.84 -17.04
N GLU A 100 -9.64 -15.13 -16.67
CA GLU A 100 -9.67 -15.53 -15.25
C GLU A 100 -8.46 -15.00 -14.47
N LEU A 101 -7.28 -15.05 -15.07
CA LEU A 101 -6.09 -14.46 -14.46
C LEU A 101 -6.24 -12.93 -14.27
N ALA A 102 -6.88 -12.25 -15.21
CA ALA A 102 -7.09 -10.81 -15.14
C ALA A 102 -8.07 -10.45 -14.02
N GLU A 103 -9.16 -11.20 -13.89
CA GLU A 103 -10.13 -11.05 -12.80
C GLU A 103 -9.47 -11.23 -11.42
N VAL A 104 -8.67 -12.29 -11.26
CA VAL A 104 -7.90 -12.52 -10.02
C VAL A 104 -6.94 -11.37 -9.74
N THR A 105 -6.22 -10.90 -10.76
CA THR A 105 -5.23 -9.82 -10.62
C THR A 105 -5.90 -8.51 -10.21
N ILE A 106 -7.02 -8.14 -10.84
CA ILE A 106 -7.81 -6.96 -10.48
C ILE A 106 -8.39 -7.08 -9.08
N ALA A 107 -8.90 -8.25 -8.70
CA ALA A 107 -9.41 -8.49 -7.35
C ALA A 107 -8.32 -8.31 -6.27
N VAL A 108 -7.09 -8.79 -6.53
CA VAL A 108 -5.93 -8.54 -5.66
C VAL A 108 -5.62 -7.05 -5.56
N GLY A 109 -5.65 -6.31 -6.67
CA GLY A 109 -5.47 -4.86 -6.68
C GLY A 109 -6.49 -4.12 -5.81
N LEU A 110 -7.77 -4.49 -5.92
CA LEU A 110 -8.85 -3.92 -5.10
C LEU A 110 -8.70 -4.28 -3.61
N ALA A 111 -8.33 -5.53 -3.30
CA ALA A 111 -8.08 -5.97 -1.94
C ALA A 111 -6.89 -5.23 -1.30
N GLN A 112 -5.80 -5.04 -2.05
CA GLN A 112 -4.63 -4.28 -1.61
C GLN A 112 -4.99 -2.80 -1.35
N ASN A 113 -5.85 -2.23 -2.19
CA ASN A 113 -6.37 -0.88 -1.99
C ASN A 113 -7.22 -0.77 -0.72
N LEU A 114 -8.14 -1.71 -0.50
CA LEU A 114 -8.96 -1.75 0.72
C LEU A 114 -8.09 -1.85 1.97
N ALA A 115 -7.10 -2.73 1.96
CA ALA A 115 -6.17 -2.90 3.08
C ALA A 115 -5.43 -1.59 3.38
N ALA A 116 -4.91 -0.91 2.35
CA ALA A 116 -4.23 0.37 2.51
C ALA A 116 -5.17 1.47 3.04
N LEU A 117 -6.38 1.58 2.49
CA LEU A 117 -7.38 2.56 2.94
C LEU A 117 -7.81 2.30 4.38
N ARG A 118 -8.12 1.05 4.73
CA ARG A 118 -8.49 0.66 6.08
C ARG A 118 -7.38 1.00 7.05
N ALA A 119 -6.13 0.73 6.68
CA ALA A 119 -5.00 0.95 7.57
C ALA A 119 -4.66 2.44 7.75
N LEU A 120 -4.94 3.28 6.73
CA LEU A 120 -4.80 4.74 6.82
C LEU A 120 -5.97 5.41 7.54
N ALA A 121 -7.18 4.86 7.42
CA ALA A 121 -8.37 5.37 8.09
C ALA A 121 -8.49 4.90 9.55
N THR A 122 -7.70 3.90 9.95
CA THR A 122 -7.64 3.43 11.34
C THR A 122 -6.37 3.96 12.02
N GLU A 123 -6.51 4.38 13.28
CA GLU A 123 -5.41 4.98 14.06
C GLU A 123 -4.20 4.05 14.27
N GLY A 124 -4.35 2.74 14.03
CA GLY A 124 -3.35 1.73 14.34
C GLY A 124 -2.01 1.93 13.63
N ILE A 125 -2.01 2.29 12.34
CA ILE A 125 -0.75 2.55 11.62
C ILE A 125 -0.13 3.87 12.04
N GLN A 126 -0.94 4.92 12.22
CA GLN A 126 -0.43 6.21 12.71
C GLN A 126 0.21 6.05 14.09
N ARG A 127 -0.44 5.37 15.04
CA ARG A 127 0.15 5.08 16.36
C ARG A 127 1.43 4.24 16.26
N GLY A 128 1.48 3.23 15.38
CA GLY A 128 2.66 2.40 15.17
C GLY A 128 3.85 3.17 14.56
N HIS A 129 3.61 3.96 13.51
CA HIS A 129 4.61 4.82 12.90
C HIS A 129 5.08 5.92 13.85
N MET A 130 4.16 6.54 14.60
CA MET A 130 4.51 7.57 15.59
C MET A 130 5.35 6.98 16.72
N ARG A 131 5.08 5.74 17.15
CA ARG A 131 5.93 5.03 18.12
C ARG A 131 7.32 4.74 17.55
N LEU A 132 7.42 4.30 16.30
CA LEU A 132 8.72 4.08 15.65
C LEU A 132 9.49 5.40 15.48
N HIS A 133 8.81 6.48 15.08
CA HIS A 133 9.38 7.80 14.94
C HIS A 133 9.86 8.36 16.28
N ALA A 134 9.06 8.23 17.34
CA ALA A 134 9.46 8.61 18.70
C ALA A 134 10.70 7.84 19.17
N ARG A 135 10.81 6.54 18.86
CA ARG A 135 12.02 5.75 19.15
C ARG A 135 13.24 6.28 18.40
N GLN A 136 13.11 6.64 17.12
CA GLN A 136 14.21 7.23 16.34
C GLN A 136 14.68 8.56 16.95
N ILE A 137 13.74 9.41 17.35
CA ILE A 137 14.04 10.69 18.01
C ILE A 137 14.69 10.47 19.39
N ALA A 138 14.22 9.50 20.18
CA ALA A 138 14.83 9.14 21.45
C ALA A 138 16.28 8.65 21.28
N ILE A 139 16.55 7.83 20.27
CA ILE A 139 17.91 7.38 19.92
C ILE A 139 18.78 8.57 19.51
N ALA A 140 18.27 9.47 18.67
CA ALA A 140 18.99 10.67 18.24
C ALA A 140 19.32 11.62 19.42
N ALA A 141 18.46 11.66 20.44
CA ALA A 141 18.69 12.39 21.68
C ALA A 141 19.67 11.70 22.66
N GLY A 142 20.22 10.54 22.30
CA GLY A 142 21.21 9.81 23.10
C GLY A 142 20.63 8.77 24.06
N ALA A 143 19.34 8.42 23.96
CA ALA A 143 18.78 7.33 24.76
C ALA A 143 19.40 5.97 24.35
N GLN A 144 19.69 5.11 25.33
CA GLN A 144 20.26 3.78 25.10
C GLN A 144 19.50 2.70 25.88
N GLY A 145 19.48 1.47 25.35
CA GLY A 145 18.83 0.32 26.01
C GLY A 145 17.35 0.57 26.31
N GLU A 146 16.92 0.24 27.53
CA GLU A 146 15.54 0.41 27.99
C GLU A 146 15.07 1.87 28.03
N LEU A 147 16.02 2.83 28.05
CA LEU A 147 15.71 4.25 28.07
C LEU A 147 15.02 4.71 26.77
N ILE A 148 15.32 4.06 25.64
CA ILE A 148 14.72 4.37 24.34
C ILE A 148 13.20 4.21 24.41
N ASP A 149 12.73 3.11 25.00
CA ASP A 149 11.30 2.82 25.11
C ASP A 149 10.59 3.75 26.10
N ARG A 150 11.24 4.09 27.21
CA ARG A 150 10.70 5.02 28.20
C ARG A 150 10.55 6.43 27.64
N VAL A 151 11.58 6.95 26.98
CA VAL A 151 11.55 8.29 26.36
C VAL A 151 10.55 8.31 25.21
N ALA A 152 10.58 7.32 24.32
CA ALA A 152 9.63 7.24 23.20
C ALA A 152 8.17 7.18 23.67
N SER A 153 7.87 6.41 24.73
CA SER A 153 6.51 6.33 25.28
C SER A 153 6.05 7.66 25.87
N GLN A 154 6.94 8.38 26.55
CA GLN A 154 6.63 9.70 27.11
C GLN A 154 6.42 10.75 26.02
N LEU A 155 7.25 10.77 24.97
CA LEU A 155 7.07 11.67 23.81
C LEU A 155 5.72 11.44 23.11
N VAL A 156 5.30 10.18 22.96
CA VAL A 156 4.00 9.84 22.37
C VAL A 156 2.86 10.25 23.30
N ALA A 157 2.99 10.06 24.61
CA ALA A 157 1.98 10.46 25.58
C ALA A 157 1.79 11.99 25.67
N GLU A 158 2.89 12.75 25.52
CA GLU A 158 2.87 14.22 25.51
C GLU A 158 2.47 14.81 24.16
N GLY A 159 2.53 14.02 23.07
CA GLY A 159 2.29 14.50 21.70
C GLY A 159 3.43 15.37 21.15
N GLU A 160 4.51 15.57 21.89
CA GLU A 160 5.66 16.41 21.54
C GLU A 160 6.85 15.58 21.04
N ILE A 161 6.74 15.04 19.83
CA ILE A 161 7.83 14.24 19.22
C ILE A 161 8.87 15.17 18.57
N GLN A 162 9.65 15.85 19.40
CA GLN A 162 10.72 16.76 18.98
C GLN A 162 12.05 16.38 19.65
N LEU A 163 13.16 16.58 18.93
CA LEU A 163 14.50 16.23 19.41
C LEU A 163 14.84 16.94 20.73
N ARG A 164 14.57 18.24 20.82
CA ARG A 164 14.79 19.02 22.05
C ARG A 164 14.06 18.44 23.26
N ARG A 165 12.80 18.03 23.09
CA ARG A 165 12.02 17.44 24.17
C ARG A 165 12.57 16.07 24.57
N ALA A 166 13.00 15.28 23.59
CA ALA A 166 13.63 14.00 23.84
C ALA A 166 14.94 14.15 24.63
N GLU A 167 15.78 15.15 24.32
CA GLU A 167 17.00 15.45 25.09
C GLU A 167 16.70 15.82 26.55
N GLU A 168 15.64 16.61 26.80
CA GLU A 168 15.19 16.95 28.15
C GLU A 168 14.75 15.69 28.93
N LEU A 169 13.99 14.80 28.29
CA LEU A 169 13.53 13.55 28.88
C LEU A 169 14.69 12.59 29.17
N VAL A 170 15.65 12.47 28.25
CA VAL A 170 16.87 11.68 28.45
C VAL A 170 17.62 12.18 29.68
N ARG A 171 17.88 13.50 29.80
CA ARG A 171 18.56 14.08 30.97
C ARG A 171 17.80 13.85 32.27
N LYS A 172 16.47 14.00 32.27
CA LYS A 172 15.62 13.79 33.45
C LYS A 172 15.54 12.34 33.90
N MET A 173 15.65 11.39 32.98
CA MET A 173 15.51 9.96 33.29
C MET A 173 16.87 9.26 33.52
N GLN A 174 17.98 9.93 33.19
CA GLN A 174 19.34 9.48 33.49
C GLN A 174 19.91 10.07 34.79
N GLY A 175 19.38 11.21 35.26
CA GLY A 175 19.65 11.78 36.57
C GLY A 175 18.72 11.23 37.64
#